data_AF-A0A9D6MCS4-F1
#
_entry.id   AF-A0A9D6MCS4-F1
#
_cell.length_a   1.000
_cell.length_b   1.000
_cell.length_c   1.000
_cell.angle_alpha   90.00
_cell.angle_beta   90.00
_cell.angle_gamma   90.00
#
_symmetry.space_group_name_H-M   'P 1'
#
loop_
_entity.id
_entity.type
_entity.pdbx_description
1 polymer ?
#
loop_
_entity_poly.entity_id
_entity_poly.type
_entity_poly.pdbx_seq_one_letter_code
_entity_poly.pdbx_strand_id
1 'polypeptide(L)'
;PNSKSQTPKTGKAGRRPHHTSLAARHATLVTAALFAPTLRATADEFNQLVGTRLEVAPVLNERLGETITVAGLLMGQDVIAQLSGRELGEFVVLPRVMFDHPQGISLDDVSPLQIAKALGVPVYLADAMGDVLDALTGVNSLRFNPKDKVAPVEVMRAGGWAVEKYL
;
A
#
# COMPACT_ATOMS: atom_id res chain seq x y z
N PRO A 1 17.64 64.33 -6.26
CA PRO A 1 18.75 63.34 -6.34
C PRO A 1 18.66 62.35 -5.16
N ASN A 2 17.72 61.41 -5.16
CA ASN A 2 17.76 60.11 -5.84
C ASN A 2 18.99 59.24 -5.47
N SER A 3 18.84 58.31 -4.53
CA SER A 3 19.05 56.88 -4.82
C SER A 3 18.44 56.01 -3.71
N LYS A 4 17.38 55.30 -4.09
CA LYS A 4 16.82 54.14 -3.39
C LYS A 4 17.76 52.95 -3.59
N SER A 5 17.92 52.10 -2.59
CA SER A 5 18.31 50.69 -2.78
C SER A 5 17.46 49.79 -1.88
N GLN A 6 16.17 49.68 -2.25
CA GLN A 6 15.34 48.55 -1.84
C GLN A 6 15.70 47.36 -2.74
N THR A 7 16.36 46.35 -2.17
CA THR A 7 16.43 45.01 -2.74
C THR A 7 15.08 44.30 -2.58
N PRO A 8 14.48 43.74 -3.63
CA PRO A 8 13.22 43.02 -3.53
C PRO A 8 13.42 41.68 -2.83
N LYS A 9 12.73 41.48 -1.70
CA LYS A 9 12.55 40.15 -1.11
C LYS A 9 11.65 39.35 -2.05
N THR A 10 12.26 38.45 -2.80
CA THR A 10 11.61 37.40 -3.59
C THR A 10 10.59 36.67 -2.71
N GLY A 11 9.31 36.83 -3.05
CA GLY A 11 8.24 36.06 -2.44
C GLY A 11 8.51 34.57 -2.67
N LYS A 12 8.59 33.80 -1.58
CA LYS A 12 8.48 32.34 -1.64
C LYS A 12 7.11 32.05 -2.26
N ALA A 13 7.10 31.63 -3.52
CA ALA A 13 5.94 31.05 -4.16
C ALA A 13 5.48 29.89 -3.27
N GLY A 14 4.37 30.07 -2.55
CA GLY A 14 3.73 29.01 -1.81
C GLY A 14 3.46 27.87 -2.77
N ARG A 15 4.09 26.73 -2.52
CA ARG A 15 3.80 25.48 -3.22
C ARG A 15 2.35 25.16 -2.89
N ARG A 16 1.44 25.40 -3.83
CA ARG A 16 0.02 25.08 -3.65
C ARG A 16 -0.06 23.58 -3.36
N PRO A 17 -0.76 23.13 -2.31
CA PRO A 17 -0.97 21.71 -2.11
C PRO A 17 -1.65 21.17 -3.37
N HIS A 18 -1.00 20.22 -4.03
CA HIS A 18 -1.67 19.44 -5.06
C HIS A 18 -2.74 18.64 -4.32
N HIS A 19 -3.98 19.10 -4.36
CA HIS A 19 -5.12 18.25 -4.00
C HIS A 19 -5.19 17.17 -5.07
N THR A 20 -4.46 16.07 -4.85
CA THR A 20 -4.62 14.86 -5.66
C THR A 20 -6.07 14.42 -5.49
N SER A 21 -6.84 14.51 -6.58
CA SER A 21 -8.23 14.03 -6.57
C SER A 21 -8.21 12.54 -6.23
N LEU A 22 -8.91 12.17 -5.16
CA LEU A 22 -9.13 10.77 -4.80
C LEU A 22 -10.19 10.12 -5.68
N ALA A 23 -11.08 10.92 -6.27
CA ALA A 23 -12.13 10.43 -7.14
C ALA A 23 -11.54 9.67 -8.33
N ALA A 24 -12.16 8.53 -8.65
CA ALA A 24 -11.81 7.58 -9.69
C ALA A 24 -10.47 6.83 -9.50
N ARG A 25 -9.76 7.00 -8.37
CA ARG A 25 -8.59 6.15 -8.09
C ARG A 25 -9.01 4.70 -7.93
N HIS A 26 -8.33 3.81 -8.64
CA HIS A 26 -8.64 2.37 -8.68
C HIS A 26 -7.51 1.58 -8.03
N ALA A 27 -7.82 0.75 -7.04
CA ALA A 27 -6.82 -0.12 -6.41
C ALA A 27 -7.46 -1.41 -5.89
N THR A 28 -6.65 -2.46 -5.76
CA THR A 28 -7.06 -3.74 -5.17
C THR A 28 -6.57 -3.87 -3.73
N LEU A 29 -7.47 -4.15 -2.79
CA LEU A 29 -7.16 -4.43 -1.38
C LEU A 29 -7.15 -5.95 -1.15
N VAL A 30 -5.99 -6.52 -0.86
CA VAL A 30 -5.87 -7.95 -0.58
C VAL A 30 -6.11 -8.23 0.89
N THR A 31 -6.80 -9.34 1.16
CA THR A 31 -6.91 -9.90 2.51
C THR A 31 -7.17 -11.40 2.43
N ALA A 32 -7.22 -12.09 3.56
CA ALA A 32 -7.63 -13.49 3.61
C ALA A 32 -9.16 -13.62 3.72
N ALA A 33 -9.67 -14.82 3.45
CA ALA A 33 -11.11 -15.09 3.35
C ALA A 33 -11.93 -14.64 4.58
N LEU A 34 -11.39 -14.76 5.81
CA LEU A 34 -12.13 -14.44 7.02
C LEU A 34 -12.52 -12.96 7.12
N PHE A 35 -11.60 -12.07 6.74
CA PHE A 35 -11.81 -10.62 6.88
C PHE A 35 -12.39 -9.97 5.62
N ALA A 36 -12.43 -10.70 4.50
CA ALA A 36 -12.88 -10.18 3.22
C ALA A 36 -14.29 -9.57 3.23
N PRO A 37 -15.32 -10.15 3.88
CA PRO A 37 -16.65 -9.55 3.93
C PRO A 37 -16.65 -8.19 4.65
N THR A 38 -15.94 -8.11 5.78
CA THR A 38 -15.81 -6.87 6.56
C THR A 38 -15.07 -5.80 5.78
N LEU A 39 -13.92 -6.14 5.19
CA LEU A 39 -13.14 -5.19 4.40
C LEU A 39 -13.91 -4.72 3.17
N ARG A 40 -14.71 -5.59 2.53
CA ARG A 40 -15.57 -5.23 1.40
C ARG A 40 -16.59 -4.18 1.80
N ALA A 41 -17.33 -4.40 2.88
CA ALA A 41 -18.32 -3.44 3.36
C ALA A 41 -17.69 -2.06 3.63
N THR A 42 -16.51 -2.04 4.28
CA THR A 42 -15.77 -0.80 4.53
C THR A 42 -15.27 -0.14 3.24
N ALA A 43 -14.75 -0.90 2.27
CA ALA A 43 -14.29 -0.38 0.99
C ALA A 43 -15.46 0.20 0.16
N ASP A 44 -16.62 -0.46 0.18
CA ASP A 44 -17.81 -0.02 -0.55
C ASP A 44 -18.37 1.29 0.03
N GLU A 45 -18.41 1.42 1.36
CA GLU A 45 -18.77 2.69 2.03
C GLU A 45 -17.78 3.81 1.66
N PHE A 46 -16.48 3.52 1.72
CA PHE A 46 -15.45 4.49 1.35
C PHE A 46 -15.54 4.92 -0.12
N ASN A 47 -15.82 3.98 -1.02
CA ASN A 47 -16.05 4.23 -2.44
C ASN A 47 -17.25 5.18 -2.64
N GLN A 48 -18.36 4.98 -1.92
CA GLN A 48 -19.54 5.85 -2.01
C GLN A 48 -19.28 7.27 -1.51
N LEU A 49 -18.49 7.41 -0.44
CA LEU A 49 -18.19 8.71 0.16
C LEU A 49 -17.16 9.52 -0.64
N VAL A 50 -16.14 8.86 -1.17
CA VAL A 50 -14.96 9.51 -1.78
C VAL A 50 -14.97 9.44 -3.31
N GLY A 51 -15.78 8.55 -3.89
CA GLY A 51 -15.83 8.30 -5.34
C GLY A 51 -14.63 7.50 -5.84
N THR A 52 -13.99 6.69 -4.99
CA THR A 52 -12.91 5.76 -5.36
C THR A 52 -13.47 4.46 -5.94
N ARG A 53 -12.60 3.64 -6.53
CA ARG A 53 -12.87 2.26 -6.93
C ARG A 53 -11.90 1.34 -6.20
N LEU A 54 -12.16 1.05 -4.93
CA LEU A 54 -11.43 0.05 -4.17
C LEU A 54 -12.10 -1.32 -4.33
N GLU A 55 -11.35 -2.30 -4.83
CA GLU A 55 -11.82 -3.67 -4.99
C GLU A 55 -11.11 -4.60 -3.99
N VAL A 56 -11.86 -5.31 -3.14
CA VAL A 56 -11.27 -6.31 -2.25
C VAL A 56 -10.99 -7.60 -3.02
N ALA A 57 -9.83 -8.22 -2.80
CA ALA A 57 -9.48 -9.52 -3.36
C ALA A 57 -9.14 -10.48 -2.21
N PRO A 58 -10.05 -11.40 -1.83
CA PRO A 58 -9.69 -12.46 -0.92
C PRO A 58 -8.68 -13.39 -1.61
N VAL A 59 -7.60 -13.71 -0.90
CA VAL A 59 -6.64 -14.74 -1.29
C VAL A 59 -6.85 -15.96 -0.41
N LEU A 60 -6.90 -17.13 -1.04
CA LEU A 60 -6.97 -18.43 -0.37
C LEU A 60 -5.56 -18.95 -0.12
N ASN A 61 -5.33 -19.58 1.05
CA ASN A 61 -4.09 -20.27 1.34
C ASN A 61 -4.09 -21.66 0.70
N GLU A 62 -3.68 -21.78 -0.55
CA GLU A 62 -3.61 -23.09 -1.21
C GLU A 62 -2.38 -23.88 -0.74
N ARG A 63 -1.30 -23.18 -0.36
CA ARG A 63 -0.03 -23.80 0.07
C ARG A 63 -0.02 -24.28 1.51
N LEU A 64 -0.64 -23.52 2.42
CA LEU A 64 -0.82 -23.96 3.81
C LEU A 64 -2.10 -24.78 4.03
N GLY A 65 -3.09 -24.63 3.15
CA GLY A 65 -4.40 -25.25 3.25
C GLY A 65 -5.51 -24.21 3.41
N GLU A 66 -6.60 -24.38 2.65
CA GLU A 66 -7.67 -23.37 2.50
C GLU A 66 -8.44 -23.08 3.80
N THR A 67 -8.32 -23.95 4.81
CA THR A 67 -8.89 -23.76 6.15
C THR A 67 -8.19 -22.65 6.94
N ILE A 68 -7.00 -22.22 6.50
CA ILE A 68 -6.27 -21.09 7.08
C ILE A 68 -6.73 -19.81 6.39
N THR A 69 -7.59 -19.06 7.08
CA THR A 69 -8.32 -17.92 6.49
C THR A 69 -7.90 -16.56 7.04
N VAL A 70 -6.75 -16.47 7.73
CA VAL A 70 -6.23 -15.23 8.34
C VAL A 70 -5.09 -14.63 7.51
N ALA A 71 -5.02 -13.29 7.47
CA ALA A 71 -4.11 -12.54 6.59
C ALA A 71 -2.62 -12.72 6.93
N GLY A 72 -2.28 -12.85 8.22
CA GLY A 72 -0.89 -13.02 8.67
C GLY A 72 -0.24 -14.34 8.28
N LEU A 73 -1.03 -15.30 7.79
CA LEU A 73 -0.55 -16.59 7.31
C LEU A 73 -0.71 -16.73 5.79
N LEU A 74 -0.96 -15.64 5.06
CA LEU A 74 -1.00 -15.69 3.61
C LEU A 74 0.38 -15.93 3.01
N MET A 75 0.43 -16.80 2.01
CA MET A 75 1.63 -17.06 1.24
C MET A 75 1.77 -16.07 0.08
N GLY A 76 2.98 -15.55 -0.13
CA GLY A 76 3.25 -14.57 -1.18
C GLY A 76 3.04 -15.15 -2.58
N GLN A 77 3.35 -16.43 -2.78
CA GLN A 77 3.07 -17.12 -4.03
C GLN A 77 1.58 -17.27 -4.32
N ASP A 78 0.73 -17.44 -3.29
CA ASP A 78 -0.72 -17.55 -3.47
C ASP A 78 -1.31 -16.21 -3.90
N VAL A 79 -0.80 -15.10 -3.34
CA VAL A 79 -1.11 -13.74 -3.80
C VAL A 79 -0.74 -13.59 -5.28
N ILE A 80 0.50 -13.92 -5.67
CA ILE A 80 0.95 -13.79 -7.05
C ILE A 80 0.07 -14.62 -7.99
N ALA A 81 -0.14 -15.90 -7.68
CA ALA A 81 -0.88 -16.82 -8.52
C ALA A 81 -2.34 -16.36 -8.72
N GLN A 82 -3.00 -15.94 -7.65
CA GLN A 82 -4.41 -15.58 -7.71
C GLN A 82 -4.64 -14.18 -8.32
N LEU A 83 -3.72 -13.23 -8.15
CA LEU A 83 -3.88 -11.87 -8.68
C LEU A 83 -3.33 -11.69 -10.11
N SER A 84 -2.42 -12.55 -10.57
CA SER A 84 -1.82 -12.43 -11.90
C SER A 84 -2.89 -12.46 -13.00
N GLY A 85 -2.80 -11.52 -13.95
CA GLY A 85 -3.73 -11.42 -15.08
C GLY A 85 -5.11 -10.81 -14.76
N ARG A 86 -5.34 -10.34 -13.52
CA ARG A 86 -6.54 -9.57 -13.17
C ARG A 86 -6.35 -8.07 -13.43
N GLU A 87 -7.46 -7.34 -13.53
CA GLU A 87 -7.48 -5.88 -13.53
C GLU A 87 -7.26 -5.36 -12.09
N LEU A 88 -6.02 -5.04 -11.73
CA LEU A 88 -5.64 -4.65 -10.35
C LEU A 88 -5.75 -3.14 -10.07
N GLY A 89 -6.03 -2.34 -11.09
CA GLY A 89 -6.01 -0.89 -11.00
C GLY A 89 -4.59 -0.31 -10.95
N GLU A 90 -4.45 0.83 -10.27
CA GLU A 90 -3.20 1.59 -10.21
C GLU A 90 -2.17 0.96 -9.28
N PHE A 91 -2.60 0.23 -8.25
CA PHE A 91 -1.75 -0.43 -7.27
C PHE A 91 -2.53 -1.47 -6.45
N VAL A 92 -1.79 -2.34 -5.78
CA VAL A 92 -2.29 -3.33 -4.84
C VAL A 92 -1.91 -2.93 -3.42
N VAL A 93 -2.81 -3.13 -2.47
CA VAL A 93 -2.53 -3.03 -1.04
C VAL A 93 -2.54 -4.42 -0.44
N LEU A 94 -1.45 -4.81 0.23
CA LEU A 94 -1.34 -6.07 0.95
C LEU A 94 -1.41 -5.82 2.47
N PRO A 95 -1.92 -6.78 3.26
CA PRO A 95 -1.84 -6.74 4.71
C PRO A 95 -0.37 -6.71 5.14
N ARG A 96 0.03 -5.70 5.90
CA ARG A 96 1.42 -5.57 6.39
C ARG A 96 1.83 -6.79 7.24
N VAL A 97 0.87 -7.36 7.99
CA VAL A 97 1.04 -8.57 8.82
C VAL A 97 1.56 -9.79 8.06
N MET A 98 1.40 -9.87 6.73
CA MET A 98 2.04 -10.92 5.92
C MET A 98 3.57 -10.90 6.02
N PHE A 99 4.16 -9.75 6.35
CA PHE A 99 5.60 -9.50 6.30
C PHE A 99 6.19 -9.19 7.68
N ASP A 100 5.58 -9.73 8.75
CA ASP A 100 6.08 -9.60 10.14
C ASP A 100 7.41 -10.31 10.40
N HIS A 101 7.87 -11.12 9.45
CA HIS A 101 9.20 -11.71 9.53
C HIS A 101 10.28 -10.62 9.61
N PRO A 102 11.36 -10.76 10.40
CA PRO A 102 12.41 -9.74 10.54
C PRO A 102 13.07 -9.30 9.22
N GLN A 103 12.97 -10.13 8.17
CA GLN A 103 13.50 -9.84 6.84
C GLN A 103 12.48 -9.16 5.91
N GLY A 104 11.25 -8.88 6.37
CA GLY A 104 10.20 -8.27 5.55
C GLY A 104 9.74 -9.15 4.40
N ILE A 105 9.67 -10.47 4.64
CA ILE A 105 9.24 -11.50 3.69
C ILE A 105 8.03 -12.26 4.25
N SER A 106 7.23 -12.83 3.36
CA SER A 106 6.18 -13.78 3.72
C SER A 106 6.77 -15.10 4.21
N LEU A 107 5.91 -16.00 4.69
CA LEU A 107 6.29 -17.32 5.22
C LEU A 107 6.94 -18.24 4.17
N ASP A 108 6.77 -17.95 2.88
CA ASP A 108 7.37 -18.63 1.73
C ASP A 108 8.50 -17.81 1.07
N ASP A 109 9.17 -16.98 1.85
CA ASP A 109 10.35 -16.19 1.45
C ASP A 109 10.12 -15.21 0.29
N VAL A 110 8.88 -14.73 0.11
CA VAL A 110 8.54 -13.75 -0.92
C VAL A 110 8.45 -12.35 -0.33
N SER A 111 9.22 -11.41 -0.89
CA SER A 111 9.16 -9.99 -0.52
C SER A 111 8.03 -9.23 -1.22
N PRO A 112 7.54 -8.12 -0.65
CA PRO A 112 6.59 -7.23 -1.31
C PRO A 112 7.07 -6.73 -2.69
N LEU A 113 8.39 -6.51 -2.84
CA LEU A 113 8.98 -6.10 -4.12
C LEU A 113 8.90 -7.22 -5.17
N GLN A 114 9.09 -8.48 -4.79
CA GLN A 114 8.89 -9.61 -5.70
C GLN A 114 7.43 -9.72 -6.15
N ILE A 115 6.47 -9.50 -5.25
CA ILE A 115 5.04 -9.46 -5.59
C ILE A 115 4.76 -8.30 -6.54
N ALA A 116 5.24 -7.10 -6.26
CA ALA A 116 5.07 -5.94 -7.14
C ALA A 116 5.63 -6.22 -8.55
N LYS A 117 6.83 -6.82 -8.63
CA LYS A 117 7.45 -7.24 -9.90
C LYS A 117 6.60 -8.25 -10.65
N ALA A 118 6.09 -9.26 -9.97
CA ALA A 118 5.28 -10.31 -10.58
C ALA A 118 3.93 -9.77 -11.08
N LEU A 119 3.27 -8.88 -10.32
CA LEU A 119 1.97 -8.30 -10.68
C LEU A 119 2.09 -7.12 -11.66
N GLY A 120 3.27 -6.53 -11.83
CA GLY A 120 3.51 -5.40 -12.73
C GLY A 120 2.94 -4.05 -12.24
N VAL A 121 2.38 -4.01 -11.03
CA VAL A 121 1.82 -2.80 -10.40
C VAL A 121 2.47 -2.54 -9.04
N PRO A 122 2.52 -1.28 -8.58
CA PRO A 122 2.99 -0.96 -7.23
C PRO A 122 2.24 -1.73 -6.14
N VAL A 123 2.97 -2.13 -5.10
CA VAL A 123 2.43 -2.73 -3.88
C VAL A 123 2.63 -1.76 -2.72
N TYR A 124 1.59 -1.58 -1.92
CA TYR A 124 1.61 -0.87 -0.65
C TYR A 124 1.29 -1.84 0.49
N LEU A 125 1.85 -1.61 1.67
CA LEU A 125 1.48 -2.33 2.88
C LEU A 125 0.58 -1.48 3.77
N ALA A 126 -0.41 -2.14 4.40
CA ALA A 126 -1.37 -1.50 5.30
C ALA A 126 -1.67 -2.37 6.52
N ASP A 127 -1.79 -1.74 7.69
CA ASP A 127 -2.39 -2.32 8.89
C ASP A 127 -3.85 -1.87 9.05
N ALA A 128 -4.19 -0.69 8.55
CA ALA A 128 -5.53 -0.11 8.66
C ALA A 128 -5.94 0.69 7.41
N MET A 129 -7.22 1.08 7.34
CA MET A 129 -7.75 1.95 6.27
C MET A 129 -7.05 3.32 6.19
N GLY A 130 -6.45 3.80 7.30
CA GLY A 130 -5.61 5.00 7.26
C GLY A 130 -4.41 4.84 6.32
N ASP A 131 -3.78 3.66 6.29
CA ASP A 131 -2.67 3.39 5.38
C ASP A 131 -3.12 3.25 3.92
N VAL A 132 -4.36 2.80 3.70
CA VAL A 132 -5.00 2.78 2.37
C VAL A 132 -5.21 4.21 1.87
N LEU A 133 -5.68 5.11 2.73
CA LEU A 133 -5.79 6.54 2.42
C LEU A 133 -4.42 7.16 2.11
N ASP A 134 -3.38 6.78 2.87
CA ASP A 134 -2.01 7.23 2.60
C ASP A 134 -1.50 6.73 1.24
N ALA A 135 -1.85 5.51 0.84
CA ALA A 135 -1.52 4.97 -0.48
C ALA A 135 -2.27 5.73 -1.60
N LEU A 136 -3.55 6.03 -1.35
CA LEU A 136 -4.40 6.83 -2.25
C LEU A 136 -3.98 8.31 -2.36
N THR A 137 -3.27 8.85 -1.39
CA THR A 137 -2.72 10.22 -1.44
C THR A 137 -1.25 10.25 -1.86
N GLY A 138 -0.60 9.08 -1.92
CA GLY A 138 0.80 8.92 -2.35
C GLY A 138 1.83 9.21 -1.25
N VAL A 139 1.40 9.25 0.02
CA VAL A 139 2.27 9.53 1.18
C VAL A 139 2.66 8.28 1.97
N ASN A 140 2.09 7.11 1.65
CA ASN A 140 2.45 5.84 2.30
C ASN A 140 3.93 5.49 2.03
N SER A 141 4.69 5.29 3.11
CA SER A 141 6.13 4.99 3.09
C SER A 141 6.45 3.53 2.76
N LEU A 142 5.53 2.60 3.01
CA LEU A 142 5.69 1.16 2.73
C LEU A 142 5.25 0.85 1.30
N ARG A 143 5.90 1.51 0.34
CA ARG A 143 5.64 1.41 -1.09
C ARG A 143 6.75 0.65 -1.80
N PHE A 144 6.36 -0.26 -2.68
CA PHE A 144 7.27 -1.07 -3.50
C PHE A 144 6.88 -0.95 -4.97
N ASN A 145 7.77 -0.41 -5.80
CA ASN A 145 7.52 -0.26 -7.23
C ASN A 145 8.10 -1.46 -8.01
N PRO A 146 7.41 -2.01 -9.02
CA PRO A 146 7.94 -3.08 -9.86
C PRO A 146 9.30 -2.77 -10.48
N LYS A 147 9.58 -1.48 -10.74
CA LYS A 147 10.82 -1.01 -11.36
C LYS A 147 11.97 -0.83 -10.37
N ASP A 148 11.73 -0.97 -9.07
CA ASP A 148 12.77 -0.80 -8.06
C ASP A 148 13.78 -1.94 -8.14
N LYS A 149 15.07 -1.58 -8.08
CA LYS A 149 16.16 -2.55 -8.10
C LYS A 149 16.27 -3.31 -6.78
N VAL A 150 16.05 -2.63 -5.67
CA VAL A 150 16.18 -3.14 -4.30
C VAL A 150 15.01 -2.62 -3.49
N ALA A 151 14.54 -3.40 -2.52
CA ALA A 151 13.52 -2.95 -1.58
C ALA A 151 14.05 -1.76 -0.74
N PRO A 152 13.18 -0.83 -0.31
CA PRO A 152 13.61 0.29 0.53
C PRO A 152 14.25 -0.21 1.84
N VAL A 153 15.50 0.18 2.08
CA VAL A 153 16.34 -0.27 3.21
C VAL A 153 15.78 0.19 4.57
N GLU A 154 15.02 1.29 4.59
CA GLU A 154 14.43 1.83 5.82
C GLU A 154 13.36 0.96 6.45
N VAL A 155 12.80 -0.03 5.73
CA VAL A 155 11.81 -1.00 6.27
C VAL A 155 12.49 -2.15 7.03
N MET A 156 13.80 -2.07 7.29
CA MET A 156 14.60 -3.14 7.92
C MET A 156 15.53 -2.68 9.06
N ARG A 157 15.03 -1.97 10.09
CA ARG A 157 15.79 -1.75 11.34
C ARG A 157 15.51 -2.82 12.38
N ALA A 158 16.57 -3.22 13.07
CA ALA A 158 16.56 -4.15 14.18
C ALA A 158 15.75 -3.58 15.36
N GLY A 159 14.72 -4.30 15.80
CA GLY A 159 13.90 -3.90 16.96
C GLY A 159 12.44 -4.34 16.92
N GLY A 160 11.93 -4.80 15.77
CA GLY A 160 10.51 -5.12 15.63
C GLY A 160 9.69 -3.87 15.33
N TRP A 161 8.78 -3.99 14.37
CA TRP A 161 7.99 -2.87 13.84
C TRP A 161 6.77 -2.64 14.71
N ALA A 162 6.96 -1.90 15.80
CA ALA A 162 5.87 -1.42 16.63
C ALA A 162 6.11 0.05 17.01
N VAL A 163 5.23 0.92 16.50
CA VAL A 163 4.90 2.25 17.06
C VAL A 163 5.97 3.35 16.93
N GLU A 164 6.12 3.92 15.74
CA GLU A 164 6.54 5.33 15.59
C GLU A 164 5.70 6.11 14.56
N LYS A 165 4.61 5.53 14.02
CA LYS A 165 3.69 6.26 13.13
C LYS A 165 2.70 7.17 13.90
N TYR A 166 2.60 7.03 15.22
CA TYR A 166 1.63 7.74 16.09
C TYR A 166 2.26 8.47 17.29
N LEU A 167 3.59 8.63 17.32
CA LEU A 167 4.31 9.48 18.28
C LEU A 167 4.94 10.66 17.54
#